data_AF-A0A1A9A957-F1
#
_entry.id   AF-A0A1A9A957-F1
#
_cell.length_a   1.000
_cell.length_b   1.000
_cell.length_c   1.000
_cell.angle_alpha   90.00
_cell.angle_beta   90.00
_cell.angle_gamma   90.00
#
_symmetry.space_group_name_H-M   'P 1'
#
loop_
_entity.id
_entity.type
_entity.pdbx_description
1 polymer ?
#
loop_
_entity_poly.entity_id
_entity_poly.type
_entity_poly.pdbx_seq_one_letter_code
_entity_poly.pdbx_strand_id
1 'polypeptide(L)'
;MTRYRYPPEALAAAAARARTVTEVLRLLGVRPSGGSHAHISRQLNRFGIDTSHFSGQAHNKGQRGGRFAPSHGTVSNILRRAGLHTVSARRSRLGESAGVA
;
A
#
# COMPACT_ATOMS: atom_id res chain seq x y z
N MET A 1 1.40 2.08 36.59
CA MET A 1 0.51 2.54 35.51
C MET A 1 1.30 2.62 34.22
N THR A 2 1.03 1.75 33.25
CA THR A 2 1.76 1.73 31.97
C THR A 2 1.39 3.00 31.18
N ARG A 3 2.33 3.95 31.08
CA ARG A 3 2.15 5.14 30.23
C ARG A 3 2.18 4.70 28.77
N TYR A 4 1.01 4.45 28.20
CA TYR A 4 0.88 4.39 26.75
C TYR A 4 1.15 5.77 26.17
N ARG A 5 2.03 5.83 25.17
CA ARG A 5 2.32 7.08 24.45
C ARG A 5 1.05 7.70 23.83
N TYR A 6 0.05 6.87 23.54
CA TYR A 6 -1.30 7.29 23.15
C TYR A 6 -2.31 6.51 24.00
N PRO A 7 -2.92 7.13 25.02
CA PRO A 7 -3.97 6.48 25.80
C PRO A 7 -5.23 6.26 24.93
N PRO A 8 -6.06 5.25 25.24
CA PRO A 8 -7.26 4.94 24.48
C PRO A 8 -8.23 6.13 24.40
N GLU A 9 -8.36 6.90 25.48
CA GLU A 9 -9.16 8.14 25.54
C GLU A 9 -8.74 9.16 24.48
N ALA A 10 -7.43 9.43 24.37
CA ALA A 10 -6.91 10.38 23.40
C ALA A 10 -7.06 9.87 21.96
N LEU A 11 -6.92 8.55 21.74
CA LEU A 11 -7.16 7.93 20.45
C LEU A 11 -8.64 8.03 20.03
N ALA A 12 -9.56 7.78 20.97
CA ALA A 12 -11.00 7.86 20.72
C ALA A 12 -11.43 9.31 20.42
N ALA A 13 -10.96 10.28 21.21
CA ALA A 13 -11.25 11.70 20.99
C ALA A 13 -10.71 12.19 19.63
N ALA A 14 -9.50 11.75 19.24
CA ALA A 14 -8.93 12.08 17.94
C ALA A 14 -9.69 11.39 16.79
N ALA A 15 -10.07 10.12 16.94
CA ALA A 15 -10.81 9.36 15.94
C ALA A 15 -12.23 9.90 15.71
N ALA A 16 -12.91 10.38 16.76
CA ALA A 16 -14.23 11.00 16.65
C ALA A 16 -14.21 12.32 15.86
N ARG A 17 -13.11 13.07 15.92
CA ARG A 17 -12.95 14.36 15.22
C ARG A 17 -12.33 14.22 13.83
N ALA A 18 -11.77 13.06 13.51
CA ALA A 18 -11.06 12.79 12.27
C ALA A 18 -11.90 11.95 11.30
N ARG A 19 -11.70 12.16 10.01
CA ARG A 19 -12.26 11.32 8.93
C ARG A 19 -11.18 10.48 8.24
N THR A 20 -9.93 10.62 8.67
CA THR A 20 -8.78 9.89 8.14
C THR A 20 -7.75 9.58 9.22
N VAL A 21 -6.95 8.52 9.05
CA VAL A 21 -5.82 8.21 9.95
C VAL A 21 -4.77 9.34 9.94
N THR A 22 -4.63 10.05 8.82
CA THR A 22 -3.75 11.24 8.73
C THR A 22 -4.20 12.35 9.66
N GLU A 23 -5.50 12.63 9.74
CA GLU A 23 -6.05 13.62 10.67
C GLU A 23 -5.87 13.17 12.13
N VAL A 24 -6.08 11.90 12.44
CA VAL A 24 -5.78 11.36 13.78
C VAL A 24 -4.32 11.61 14.15
N LEU A 25 -3.39 11.32 13.24
CA LEU A 25 -1.96 11.57 13.43
C LEU A 25 -1.67 13.07 13.66
N ARG A 26 -2.31 13.96 12.89
CA ARG A 26 -2.17 15.41 13.05
C ARG A 26 -2.70 15.89 14.40
N LEU A 27 -3.86 15.41 14.84
CA LEU A 27 -4.46 15.74 16.14
C LEU A 27 -3.61 15.24 17.31
N LEU A 28 -2.90 14.13 17.13
CA LEU A 28 -1.95 13.59 18.11
C LEU A 28 -0.56 14.24 18.02
N GLY A 29 -0.33 15.19 17.12
CA GLY A 29 0.97 15.84 16.92
C GLY A 29 2.04 14.91 16.32
N VAL A 30 1.64 13.81 15.67
CA VAL A 30 2.53 12.81 15.10
C VAL A 30 2.76 13.10 13.62
N ARG A 31 4.03 13.09 13.20
CA ARG A 31 4.36 13.23 11.78
C ARG A 31 3.80 12.04 10.98
N PRO A 32 2.99 12.27 9.94
CA PRO A 32 2.46 11.19 9.11
C PRO A 32 3.59 10.52 8.34
N SER A 33 3.71 9.21 8.50
CA SER A 33 4.67 8.34 7.83
C SER A 33 4.04 6.96 7.71
N GLY A 34 4.44 6.17 6.70
CA GLY A 34 3.85 4.84 6.45
C GLY A 34 3.87 3.93 7.70
N GLY A 35 4.95 3.98 8.48
CA GLY A 35 5.05 3.28 9.76
C GLY A 35 4.10 3.83 10.83
N SER A 36 3.95 5.15 10.93
CA SER A 36 3.02 5.81 11.86
C SER A 36 1.56 5.45 11.56
N HIS A 37 1.18 5.39 10.28
CA HIS A 37 -0.16 4.97 9.86
C HIS A 37 -0.47 3.55 10.30
N ALA A 38 0.46 2.61 10.05
CA ALA A 38 0.29 1.22 10.46
C ALA A 38 0.22 1.07 11.99
N HIS A 39 1.05 1.81 12.73
CA HIS A 39 1.02 1.80 14.19
C HIS A 39 -0.33 2.27 14.73
N ILE A 40 -0.80 3.45 14.32
CA ILE A 40 -2.07 4.01 14.82
C ILE A 40 -3.26 3.16 14.41
N SER A 41 -3.30 2.65 13.18
CA SER A 41 -4.36 1.75 12.73
C SER A 41 -4.43 0.48 13.59
N ARG A 42 -3.28 -0.11 13.97
CA ARG A 42 -3.25 -1.26 14.90
C ARG A 42 -3.75 -0.89 16.29
N GLN A 43 -3.40 0.29 16.80
CA GLN A 43 -3.87 0.73 18.13
C GLN A 43 -5.38 1.00 18.13
N LEU A 44 -5.91 1.67 17.11
CA LEU A 44 -7.35 1.91 16.97
C LEU A 44 -8.14 0.59 16.97
N ASN A 45 -7.67 -0.41 16.21
CA ASN A 45 -8.27 -1.74 16.20
C ASN A 45 -8.11 -2.46 17.56
N ARG A 46 -6.92 -2.38 18.17
CA ARG A 46 -6.65 -2.99 19.48
C ARG A 46 -7.58 -2.48 20.59
N PHE A 47 -7.93 -1.20 20.54
CA PHE A 47 -8.84 -0.58 21.50
C PHE A 47 -10.32 -0.62 21.05
N GLY A 48 -10.63 -1.23 19.90
CA GLY A 48 -12.00 -1.36 19.40
C GLY A 48 -12.65 -0.02 19.05
N ILE A 49 -11.85 0.99 18.69
CA ILE A 49 -12.35 2.33 18.35
C ILE A 49 -12.99 2.27 16.95
N ASP A 50 -14.23 2.74 16.84
CA ASP A 50 -14.91 2.80 15.55
C ASP A 50 -14.18 3.73 14.59
N THR A 51 -13.90 3.22 13.40
CA THR A 51 -13.22 3.92 12.30
C THR A 51 -13.94 3.69 10.98
N SER A 52 -15.19 3.22 11.02
CA SER A 52 -16.00 2.93 9.84
C SER A 52 -16.24 4.20 8.99
N HIS A 53 -16.31 5.37 9.64
CA HIS A 53 -16.41 6.68 8.99
C HIS A 53 -15.13 7.15 8.30
N PHE A 54 -14.02 6.40 8.36
CA PHE A 54 -12.77 6.82 7.73
C PHE A 54 -12.79 6.61 6.21
N SER A 55 -12.88 7.72 5.46
CA SER A 55 -12.93 7.70 3.99
C SER A 55 -11.61 7.30 3.31
N GLY A 56 -10.50 7.26 4.06
CA GLY A 56 -9.15 7.05 3.51
C GLY A 56 -8.67 5.59 3.41
N GLN A 57 -9.44 4.61 3.88
CA GLN A 57 -8.97 3.21 3.91
C GLN A 57 -9.12 2.47 2.57
N ALA A 58 -9.93 2.99 1.63
CA ALA A 58 -10.26 2.28 0.39
C ALA A 58 -9.07 2.11 -0.57
N HIS A 59 -8.14 3.08 -0.63
CA HIS A 59 -7.06 3.05 -1.64
C HIS A 59 -6.04 1.91 -1.43
N ASN A 60 -5.93 1.39 -0.20
CA ASN A 60 -5.03 0.28 0.16
C ASN A 60 -5.78 -1.00 0.56
N LYS A 61 -7.12 -0.99 0.60
CA LYS A 61 -7.94 -2.14 0.99
C LYS A 61 -7.93 -3.17 -0.13
N GLY A 62 -6.91 -4.02 -0.13
CA GLY A 62 -6.63 -5.01 -1.17
C GLY A 62 -5.14 -5.17 -1.47
N GLN A 63 -4.32 -4.18 -1.12
CA GLN A 63 -2.86 -4.23 -1.28
C GLN A 63 -2.16 -4.89 -0.06
N ARG A 64 -2.83 -5.85 0.57
CA ARG A 64 -2.21 -6.66 1.62
C ARG A 64 -1.23 -7.63 0.97
N GLY A 65 0.05 -7.24 0.91
CA GLY A 65 1.14 -8.18 0.78
C GLY A 65 1.50 -8.67 -0.62
N GLY A 66 1.12 -7.96 -1.67
CA GLY A 66 1.79 -8.13 -2.95
C GLY A 66 3.13 -7.41 -2.91
N ARG A 67 4.21 -8.10 -2.50
CA ARG A 67 5.51 -7.75 -3.11
C ARG A 67 5.20 -7.82 -4.60
N PHE A 68 5.21 -6.69 -5.31
CA PHE A 68 5.18 -6.73 -6.77
C PHE A 68 6.56 -7.26 -7.19
N ALA A 69 6.80 -8.53 -6.91
CA ALA A 69 7.76 -9.33 -7.61
C ALA A 69 7.02 -9.68 -8.90
N PRO A 70 7.42 -9.15 -10.06
CA PRO A 70 6.91 -9.68 -11.31
C PRO A 70 7.26 -11.17 -11.28
N SER A 71 6.26 -12.02 -11.04
CA SER A 71 6.46 -13.45 -11.09
C SER A 71 6.94 -13.76 -12.51
N HIS A 72 7.94 -14.63 -12.63
CA HIS A 72 8.48 -15.03 -13.94
C HIS A 72 7.35 -15.50 -14.89
N GLY A 73 6.24 -16.00 -14.34
CA GLY A 73 5.00 -16.28 -15.04
C GLY A 73 4.34 -15.07 -15.70
N THR A 74 4.28 -13.90 -15.07
CA THR A 74 3.71 -12.67 -15.66
C THR A 74 4.55 -12.16 -16.82
N VAL A 75 5.88 -12.08 -16.66
CA VAL A 75 6.78 -11.66 -17.75
C VAL A 75 6.75 -12.66 -18.90
N SER A 76 6.81 -13.97 -18.58
CA SER A 76 6.70 -15.02 -19.58
C SER A 76 5.35 -15.00 -20.31
N ASN A 77 4.25 -14.68 -19.62
CA ASN A 77 2.92 -14.57 -20.22
C ASN A 77 2.78 -13.33 -21.10
N ILE A 78 3.32 -12.18 -20.69
CA ILE A 78 3.40 -10.97 -21.50
C ILE A 78 4.20 -11.26 -22.79
N LEU A 79 5.36 -11.90 -22.66
CA LEU A 79 6.20 -12.26 -23.79
C LEU A 79 5.51 -13.29 -24.71
N ARG A 80 4.79 -14.27 -24.16
CA ARG A 80 3.99 -15.23 -24.95
C ARG A 80 2.88 -14.53 -25.73
N ARG A 81 2.11 -13.65 -25.09
CA ARG A 81 1.02 -12.88 -25.72
C ARG A 81 1.53 -11.91 -26.78
N ALA A 82 2.75 -11.40 -26.61
CA ALA A 82 3.42 -10.55 -27.59
C ALA A 82 4.14 -11.32 -28.72
N GLY A 83 4.09 -12.66 -28.73
CA GLY A 83 4.82 -13.50 -29.69
C GLY A 83 6.33 -13.59 -29.45
N LEU A 84 6.83 -13.01 -28.36
CA LEU A 84 8.24 -12.88 -27.98
C LEU A 84 8.71 -13.93 -26.97
N HIS A 85 8.11 -15.12 -26.98
CA HIS A 85 8.44 -16.18 -26.05
C HIS A 85 9.76 -16.89 -26.40
N THR A 86 10.29 -16.71 -27.60
CA THR A 86 11.60 -17.25 -28.03
C THR A 86 12.66 -16.14 -28.14
N VAL A 87 13.93 -16.50 -27.98
CA VAL A 87 15.07 -15.57 -28.11
C VAL A 87 15.20 -15.06 -29.54
N SER A 88 14.96 -15.91 -30.54
CA SER A 88 14.98 -15.52 -31.96
C SER A 88 13.94 -14.45 -32.29
N ALA A 89 12.70 -14.59 -31.79
CA ALA A 89 11.64 -13.61 -31.99
C ALA A 89 11.97 -12.25 -31.35
N ARG A 90 12.63 -12.26 -30.17
CA ARG A 90 13.10 -11.02 -29.52
C ARG A 90 14.21 -10.35 -30.33
N ARG A 91 15.18 -11.13 -30.82
CA ARG A 91 16.32 -10.61 -31.59
C ARG A 91 15.90 -10.04 -32.94
N SER A 92 14.99 -10.72 -33.65
CA SER A 92 14.41 -10.22 -34.91
C SER A 92 13.69 -8.89 -34.68
N ARG A 93 12.81 -8.81 -33.68
CA ARG A 93 12.08 -7.57 -33.39
C ARG A 93 12.98 -6.40 -32.96
N LEU A 94 14.03 -6.69 -32.18
CA LEU A 94 15.04 -5.69 -31.82
C LEU A 94 15.84 -5.22 -33.04
N GLY A 95 16.17 -6.14 -33.96
CA GLY A 95 16.85 -5.82 -35.21
C GLY A 95 16.01 -4.94 -36.14
N GLU A 96 14.72 -5.26 -36.30
CA GLU A 96 13.78 -4.44 -37.07
C GLU A 96 13.59 -3.04 -36.46
N SER A 97 13.51 -2.95 -35.13
CA SER A 97 13.38 -1.67 -34.44
C SER A 97 14.67 -0.81 -34.44
N ALA A 98 15.83 -1.45 -34.58
CA ALA A 98 17.13 -0.78 -34.62
C ALA A 98 17.61 -0.48 -36.05
N GLY A 99 16.83 -0.82 -37.08
CA GLY A 99 17.17 -0.55 -38.48
C GLY A 99 18.37 -1.33 -39.00
N VAL A 100 18.75 -2.44 -38.33
CA VAL A 100 19.82 -3.35 -38.75
C VAL A 100 19.20 -4.53 -39.50
N ALA A 101 18.79 -4.29 -40.74
CA ALA A 101 18.41 -5.32 -41.71
C ALA A 101 19.62 -5.67 -42.59
#